data_AF-A0A5D0XK77-F1
#
_entry.id   AF-A0A5D0XK77-F1
#
_cell.length_a   1.000
_cell.length_b   1.000
_cell.length_c   1.000
_cell.angle_alpha   90.00
_cell.angle_beta   90.00
_cell.angle_gamma   90.00
#
_symmetry.space_group_name_H-M   'P 1'
#
loop_
_entity.id
_entity.type
_entity.pdbx_description
1 polymer ?
#
loop_
_entity_poly.entity_id
_entity_poly.type
_entity_poly.pdbx_seq_one_letter_code
_entity_poly.pdbx_strand_id
1 'polypeptide(L)'
;MSGGAGVPVKERVYAAAETISAERPPTVSSVREAAGVSNADATRYLREWREEKAAAGSRIAATPQSVLEQAARLAGSVWADAVALAAEQHAAVEARWVRDSQDKDTELGELVADLDRITTEHTTETAGLRAELAQAAERVTAAESRASLAEEAAAEIRAEISTLTSDLAAARARAETLQHAHDALLQRITPEDTTKEQPREPDSQ
;
A
#
# COMPACT_ATOMS: atom_id res chain seq x y z
N MET A 1 77.15 41.63 -42.92
CA MET A 1 76.14 40.64 -43.37
C MET A 1 76.79 39.27 -43.27
N SER A 2 76.46 38.52 -42.22
CA SER A 2 77.13 37.27 -41.83
C SER A 2 76.84 36.14 -42.83
N GLY A 3 77.87 35.66 -43.52
CA GLY A 3 77.82 34.39 -44.24
C GLY A 3 78.15 33.24 -43.30
N GLY A 4 77.12 32.62 -42.72
CA GLY A 4 77.27 31.41 -41.92
C GLY A 4 77.73 30.24 -42.80
N ALA A 5 78.74 29.50 -42.34
CA ALA A 5 79.10 28.20 -42.91
C ALA A 5 77.85 27.31 -42.94
N GLY A 6 77.34 27.03 -44.15
CA GLY A 6 76.06 26.36 -44.33
C GLY A 6 76.12 24.92 -43.82
N VAL A 7 75.20 24.58 -42.91
CA VAL A 7 74.96 23.20 -42.44
C VAL A 7 74.94 22.25 -43.65
N PRO A 8 75.70 21.14 -43.63
CA PRO A 8 75.81 20.23 -44.75
C PRO A 8 74.44 19.67 -45.14
N VAL A 9 74.26 19.45 -46.45
CA VAL A 9 72.99 19.04 -47.07
C VAL A 9 72.39 17.79 -46.41
N LYS A 10 73.23 16.81 -46.03
CA LYS A 10 72.82 15.60 -45.31
C LYS A 10 72.15 15.90 -43.96
N GLU A 11 72.75 16.75 -43.14
CA GLU A 11 72.24 17.10 -41.81
C GLU A 11 70.91 17.84 -41.88
N ARG A 12 70.75 18.74 -42.87
CA ARG A 12 69.45 19.42 -43.09
C ARG A 12 68.35 18.45 -43.48
N VAL A 13 68.65 17.48 -44.34
CA VAL A 13 67.69 16.43 -44.74
C VAL A 13 67.33 15.54 -43.54
N TYR A 14 68.29 15.17 -42.71
CA TYR A 14 68.06 14.31 -41.53
C TYR A 14 67.23 15.04 -40.46
N ALA A 15 67.56 16.30 -40.17
CA ALA A 15 66.78 17.11 -39.24
C ALA A 15 65.34 17.32 -39.72
N ALA A 16 65.16 17.62 -41.01
CA ALA A 16 63.82 17.72 -41.60
C ALA A 16 63.05 16.40 -41.56
N ALA A 17 63.72 15.28 -41.84
CA ALA A 17 63.13 13.96 -41.78
C ALA A 17 62.70 13.57 -40.36
N GLU A 18 63.51 13.87 -39.33
CA GLU A 18 63.13 13.63 -37.93
C GLU A 18 61.92 14.44 -37.51
N THR A 19 61.92 15.76 -37.76
CA THR A 19 60.80 16.64 -37.43
C THR A 19 59.51 16.19 -38.10
N ILE A 20 59.56 15.84 -39.39
CA ILE A 20 58.38 15.36 -40.12
C ILE A 20 57.94 14.00 -39.56
N SER A 21 58.88 13.09 -39.25
CA SER A 21 58.57 11.75 -38.77
C SER A 21 57.88 11.69 -37.41
N ALA A 22 57.95 12.75 -36.61
CA ALA A 22 57.21 12.87 -35.35
C ALA A 22 55.69 12.92 -35.57
N GLU A 23 55.23 13.43 -36.72
CA GLU A 23 53.82 13.62 -37.02
C GLU A 23 53.31 12.71 -38.15
N ARG A 24 54.15 12.46 -39.17
CA ARG A 24 53.75 11.74 -40.39
C ARG A 24 54.93 11.08 -41.11
N PRO A 25 54.72 10.04 -41.93
CA PRO A 25 55.80 9.41 -42.68
C PRO A 25 56.45 10.43 -43.65
N PRO A 26 57.77 10.68 -43.56
CA PRO A 26 58.43 11.69 -44.39
C PRO A 26 58.46 11.27 -45.85
N THR A 27 58.03 12.14 -46.76
CA THR A 27 58.10 11.95 -48.21
C THR A 27 59.24 12.77 -48.83
N VAL A 28 59.72 12.39 -50.01
CA VAL A 28 60.79 13.13 -50.70
C VAL A 28 60.38 14.60 -50.94
N SER A 29 59.11 14.83 -51.29
CA SER A 29 58.59 16.20 -51.51
C SER A 29 58.58 17.02 -50.23
N SER A 30 58.08 16.47 -49.12
CA SER A 30 57.99 17.19 -47.84
C SER A 30 59.37 17.49 -47.24
N VAL A 31 60.33 16.58 -47.41
CA VAL A 31 61.70 16.74 -46.92
C VAL A 31 62.48 17.72 -47.80
N ARG A 32 62.25 17.73 -49.12
CA ARG A 32 62.83 18.71 -50.05
C ARG A 32 62.40 20.13 -49.70
N GLU A 33 61.11 20.32 -49.46
CA GLU A 33 60.51 21.60 -49.10
C GLU A 33 61.03 22.10 -47.74
N ALA A 34 61.08 21.22 -46.74
CA ALA A 34 61.54 21.58 -45.39
C ALA A 34 63.07 21.80 -45.29
N ALA A 35 63.88 21.06 -46.06
CA ALA A 35 65.35 21.17 -46.00
C ALA A 35 65.96 22.13 -47.05
N GLY A 36 65.16 22.57 -48.04
CA GLY A 36 65.60 23.48 -49.11
C GLY A 36 66.70 22.89 -50.00
N VAL A 37 66.59 21.60 -50.36
CA VAL A 37 67.62 20.85 -51.10
C VAL A 37 67.15 20.41 -52.50
N SER A 38 68.06 19.90 -53.33
CA SER A 38 67.71 19.31 -54.62
C SER A 38 66.92 18.01 -54.44
N ASN A 39 66.12 17.62 -55.45
CA ASN A 39 65.37 16.36 -55.42
C ASN A 39 66.29 15.13 -55.33
N ALA A 40 67.48 15.20 -55.95
CA ALA A 40 68.49 14.14 -55.90
C ALA A 40 69.04 13.93 -54.48
N ASP A 41 69.37 15.03 -53.79
CA ASP A 41 69.87 14.99 -52.42
C ASP A 41 68.80 14.54 -51.42
N ALA A 42 67.56 15.03 -51.57
CA ALA A 42 66.42 14.60 -50.75
C ALA A 42 66.16 13.11 -50.88
N THR A 43 66.18 12.57 -52.10
CA THR A 43 65.95 11.13 -52.35
C THR A 43 67.07 10.28 -51.74
N ARG A 44 68.32 10.68 -51.96
CA ARG A 44 69.49 9.94 -51.46
C ARG A 44 69.54 9.93 -49.93
N TYR A 45 69.52 11.09 -49.30
CA TYR A 45 69.71 11.20 -47.85
C TYR A 45 68.47 10.77 -47.07
N LEU A 46 67.25 10.88 -47.62
CA LEU A 46 66.06 10.31 -46.97
C LEU A 46 66.10 8.78 -46.98
N ARG A 47 66.63 8.16 -48.05
CA ARG A 47 66.82 6.69 -48.08
C ARG A 47 67.85 6.27 -47.04
N GLU A 48 69.00 6.93 -46.99
CA GLU A 48 70.04 6.66 -45.98
C GLU A 48 69.49 6.84 -44.55
N TRP A 49 68.70 7.91 -44.28
CA TRP A 49 68.06 8.12 -42.98
C TRP A 49 67.06 7.01 -42.62
N ARG A 50 66.25 6.53 -43.58
CA ARG A 50 65.32 5.42 -43.34
C ARG A 50 66.06 4.11 -43.02
N GLU A 51 67.15 3.84 -43.73
CA GLU A 51 68.02 2.69 -43.48
C GLU A 51 68.69 2.78 -42.10
N GLU A 52 69.20 3.97 -41.72
CA GLU A 52 69.80 4.21 -40.40
C GLU A 52 68.76 4.10 -39.27
N LYS A 53 67.54 4.63 -39.45
CA LYS A 53 66.45 4.54 -38.46
C LYS A 53 65.92 3.11 -38.29
N ALA A 54 65.81 2.36 -39.38
CA ALA A 54 65.47 0.94 -39.34
C ALA A 54 66.57 0.12 -38.63
N ALA A 55 67.84 0.40 -38.93
CA ALA A 55 68.97 -0.23 -38.25
C ALA A 55 69.05 0.15 -36.76
N ALA A 56 68.66 1.37 -36.39
CA ALA A 56 68.55 1.80 -34.99
C ALA A 56 67.41 1.11 -34.25
N GLY A 57 66.24 0.93 -34.89
CA GLY A 57 65.12 0.15 -34.34
C GLY A 57 65.48 -1.33 -34.09
N SER A 58 66.33 -1.90 -34.94
CA SER A 58 66.91 -3.24 -34.75
C SER A 58 67.90 -3.35 -33.58
N ARG A 59 68.37 -2.23 -33.01
CA ARG A 59 69.31 -2.21 -31.86
C ARG A 59 68.61 -2.08 -30.50
N ILE A 60 67.28 -2.05 -30.45
CA ILE A 60 66.57 -2.21 -29.18
C ILE A 60 66.82 -3.66 -28.74
N ALA A 61 67.79 -3.83 -27.83
CA ALA A 61 68.14 -5.14 -27.29
C ALA A 61 66.87 -5.80 -26.72
N ALA A 62 66.72 -7.10 -26.99
CA ALA A 62 65.62 -7.88 -26.42
C ALA A 62 65.57 -7.67 -24.91
N THR A 63 64.37 -7.44 -24.37
CA THR A 63 64.16 -7.27 -22.93
C THR A 63 64.83 -8.44 -22.19
N PRO A 64 65.69 -8.18 -21.18
CA PRO A 64 66.39 -9.26 -20.49
C PRO A 64 65.43 -10.28 -19.90
N GLN A 65 65.73 -11.57 -20.07
CA GLN A 65 64.87 -12.68 -19.64
C GLN A 65 64.54 -12.62 -18.15
N SER A 66 65.48 -12.15 -17.31
CA SER A 66 65.27 -11.96 -15.88
C SER A 66 64.14 -10.98 -15.55
N VAL A 67 63.95 -9.94 -16.36
CA VAL A 67 62.86 -8.96 -16.19
C VAL A 67 61.52 -9.59 -16.56
N LEU A 68 61.49 -10.40 -17.62
CA LEU A 68 60.27 -11.13 -18.02
C LEU A 68 59.85 -12.16 -16.96
N GLU A 69 60.81 -12.88 -16.38
CA GLU A 69 60.54 -13.83 -15.29
C GLU A 69 60.03 -13.13 -14.03
N GLN A 70 60.60 -11.98 -13.66
CA GLN A 70 60.13 -11.20 -12.52
C GLN A 70 58.72 -10.65 -12.78
N ALA A 71 58.45 -10.14 -13.98
CA ALA A 71 57.13 -9.67 -14.38
C ALA A 71 56.09 -10.80 -14.32
N ALA A 72 56.44 -12.01 -14.79
CA ALA A 72 55.57 -13.18 -14.72
C ALA A 72 55.28 -13.61 -13.27
N ARG A 73 56.28 -13.58 -12.38
CA ARG A 73 56.10 -13.89 -10.95
C ARG A 73 55.19 -12.86 -10.26
N LEU A 74 55.40 -11.57 -10.53
CA LEU A 74 54.55 -10.49 -10.00
C LEU A 74 53.11 -10.59 -10.50
N ALA A 75 52.92 -10.87 -11.80
CA ALA A 75 51.60 -11.08 -12.36
C ALA A 75 50.90 -12.29 -11.71
N GLY A 76 51.65 -13.37 -11.46
CA GLY A 76 51.16 -14.55 -10.74
C GLY A 76 50.74 -14.25 -9.30
N SER A 77 51.54 -13.48 -8.55
CA SER A 77 51.18 -13.11 -7.17
C SER A 77 49.96 -12.18 -7.12
N VAL A 78 49.92 -11.16 -7.99
CA VAL A 78 48.77 -10.24 -8.06
C VAL A 78 47.49 -10.98 -8.45
N TRP A 79 47.58 -11.94 -9.37
CA TRP A 79 46.45 -12.77 -9.73
C TRP A 79 45.98 -13.66 -8.56
N ALA A 80 46.91 -14.30 -7.85
CA ALA A 80 46.58 -15.11 -6.68
C ALA A 80 45.89 -14.28 -5.58
N ASP A 81 46.40 -13.08 -5.30
CA ASP A 81 45.81 -12.16 -4.33
C ASP A 81 44.42 -11.68 -4.78
N ALA A 82 44.25 -11.38 -6.07
CA ALA A 82 42.96 -10.99 -6.63
C ALA A 82 41.93 -12.12 -6.54
N VAL A 83 42.34 -13.37 -6.80
CA VAL A 83 41.47 -14.55 -6.67
C VAL A 83 41.10 -14.80 -5.21
N ALA A 84 42.05 -14.68 -4.29
CA ALA A 84 41.80 -14.84 -2.86
C ALA A 84 40.79 -13.78 -2.36
N LEU A 85 41.01 -12.51 -2.72
CA LEU A 85 40.10 -11.42 -2.35
C LEU A 85 38.69 -11.62 -2.96
N ALA A 86 38.60 -12.06 -4.21
CA ALA A 86 37.33 -12.35 -4.85
C ALA A 86 36.58 -13.50 -4.15
N ALA A 87 37.29 -14.55 -3.74
CA ALA A 87 36.72 -15.67 -3.01
C ALA A 87 36.20 -15.23 -1.62
N GLU A 88 36.96 -14.42 -0.90
CA GLU A 88 36.54 -13.85 0.38
C GLU A 88 35.29 -12.98 0.26
N GLN A 89 35.26 -12.10 -0.75
CA GLN A 89 34.08 -11.25 -1.00
C GLN A 89 32.86 -12.08 -1.39
N HIS A 90 33.03 -13.09 -2.23
CA HIS A 90 31.95 -14.00 -2.60
C HIS A 90 31.38 -14.72 -1.38
N ALA A 91 32.25 -15.31 -0.54
CA ALA A 91 31.84 -16.00 0.68
C ALA A 91 31.10 -15.05 1.65
N ALA A 92 31.54 -13.80 1.77
CA ALA A 92 30.88 -12.80 2.60
C ALA A 92 29.48 -12.44 2.07
N VAL A 93 29.33 -12.29 0.76
CA VAL A 93 28.03 -12.03 0.11
C VAL A 93 27.10 -13.22 0.26
N GLU A 94 27.59 -14.44 0.04
CA GLU A 94 26.81 -15.67 0.19
C GLU A 94 26.33 -15.87 1.63
N ALA A 95 27.21 -15.67 2.62
CA ALA A 95 26.83 -15.75 4.03
C ALA A 95 25.79 -14.69 4.42
N ARG A 96 25.88 -13.48 3.86
CA ARG A 96 24.85 -12.45 4.05
C ARG A 96 23.54 -12.85 3.40
N TRP A 97 23.58 -13.35 2.16
CA TRP A 97 22.38 -13.77 1.43
C TRP A 97 21.64 -14.89 2.15
N VAL A 98 22.35 -15.89 2.69
CA VAL A 98 21.74 -16.98 3.48
C VAL A 98 21.06 -16.43 4.73
N ARG A 99 21.70 -15.52 5.47
CA ARG A 99 21.07 -14.88 6.64
C ARG A 99 19.83 -14.07 6.25
N ASP A 100 19.96 -13.19 5.26
CA ASP A 100 18.85 -12.37 4.79
C ASP A 100 17.68 -13.24 4.26
N SER A 101 17.95 -14.44 3.73
CA SER A 101 16.91 -15.39 3.33
C SER A 101 16.22 -16.02 4.54
N GLN A 102 16.99 -16.47 5.53
CA GLN A 102 16.45 -17.06 6.77
C GLN A 102 15.61 -16.05 7.56
N ASP A 103 16.08 -14.81 7.67
CA ASP A 103 15.36 -13.74 8.35
C ASP A 103 14.03 -13.46 7.63
N LYS A 104 14.03 -13.37 6.30
CA LYS A 104 12.80 -13.20 5.51
C LYS A 104 11.84 -14.38 5.64
N ASP A 105 12.34 -15.61 5.59
CA ASP A 105 11.50 -16.80 5.75
C ASP A 105 10.84 -16.82 7.15
N THR A 106 11.58 -16.36 8.17
CA THR A 106 11.06 -16.21 9.54
C THR A 106 10.00 -15.12 9.62
N GLU A 107 10.29 -13.92 9.12
CA GLU A 107 9.33 -12.80 9.10
C GLU A 107 8.06 -13.15 8.31
N LEU A 108 8.20 -13.82 7.16
CA LEU A 108 7.06 -14.31 6.37
C LEU A 108 6.24 -15.34 7.15
N GLY A 109 6.89 -16.25 7.86
CA GLY A 109 6.22 -17.21 8.73
C GLY A 109 5.41 -16.54 9.85
N GLU A 110 5.99 -15.54 10.50
CA GLU A 110 5.32 -14.74 11.54
C GLU A 110 4.12 -13.97 10.98
N LEU A 111 4.28 -13.29 9.83
CA LEU A 111 3.20 -12.55 9.19
C LEU A 111 2.04 -13.45 8.74
N VAL A 112 2.34 -14.65 8.23
CA VAL A 112 1.31 -15.64 7.88
C VAL A 112 0.56 -16.10 9.14
N ALA A 113 1.28 -16.42 10.21
CA ALA A 113 0.67 -16.85 11.47
C ALA A 113 -0.22 -15.74 12.07
N ASP A 114 0.22 -14.48 12.04
CA ASP A 114 -0.58 -13.35 12.49
C ASP A 114 -1.80 -13.10 11.61
N LEU A 115 -1.66 -13.23 10.29
CA LEU A 115 -2.78 -13.09 9.36
C LEU A 115 -3.83 -14.19 9.60
N ASP A 116 -3.40 -15.44 9.78
CA ASP A 116 -4.28 -16.57 10.09
C ASP A 116 -5.00 -16.36 11.43
N ARG A 117 -4.28 -15.87 12.44
CA ARG A 117 -4.84 -15.53 13.75
C ARG A 117 -5.91 -14.44 13.63
N ILE A 118 -5.59 -13.31 13.02
CA ILE A 118 -6.53 -12.18 12.86
C ILE A 118 -7.75 -12.60 12.02
N THR A 119 -7.53 -13.40 10.97
CA THR A 119 -8.62 -13.92 10.14
C THR A 119 -9.54 -14.83 10.96
N THR A 120 -8.99 -15.69 11.81
CA THR A 120 -9.77 -16.58 12.68
C THR A 120 -10.52 -15.79 13.75
N GLU A 121 -9.88 -14.82 14.39
CA GLU A 121 -10.50 -13.91 15.37
C GLU A 121 -11.67 -13.15 14.73
N HIS A 122 -11.43 -12.50 13.59
CA HIS A 122 -12.46 -11.73 12.88
C HIS A 122 -13.64 -12.58 12.41
N THR A 123 -13.37 -13.77 11.86
CA THR A 123 -14.44 -14.68 11.42
C THR A 123 -15.28 -15.18 12.59
N THR A 124 -14.64 -15.47 13.73
CA THR A 124 -15.32 -15.87 14.97
C THR A 124 -16.18 -14.74 15.53
N GLU A 125 -15.63 -13.53 15.63
CA GLU A 125 -16.34 -12.34 16.12
C GLU A 125 -17.53 -12.00 15.21
N THR A 126 -17.31 -12.02 13.90
CA THR A 126 -18.38 -11.77 12.91
C THR A 126 -19.49 -12.81 13.02
N ALA A 127 -19.15 -14.09 13.23
CA ALA A 127 -20.15 -15.13 13.44
C ALA A 127 -20.94 -14.92 14.73
N GLY A 128 -20.27 -14.53 15.82
CA GLY A 128 -20.90 -14.17 17.10
C GLY A 128 -21.89 -13.01 16.96
N LEU A 129 -21.45 -11.90 16.37
CA LEU A 129 -22.29 -10.72 16.15
C LEU A 129 -23.50 -11.02 15.25
N ARG A 130 -23.34 -11.87 14.22
CA ARG A 130 -24.46 -12.32 13.38
C ARG A 130 -25.48 -13.14 14.17
N ALA A 131 -25.02 -14.02 15.06
CA ALA A 131 -25.89 -14.82 15.91
C ALA A 131 -26.65 -13.94 16.92
N GLU A 132 -25.97 -12.96 17.53
CA GLU A 132 -26.60 -11.99 18.43
C GLU A 132 -27.65 -11.14 17.71
N LEU A 133 -27.35 -10.67 16.50
CA LEU A 133 -28.29 -9.90 15.69
C LEU A 133 -29.52 -10.72 15.30
N ALA A 134 -29.33 -11.99 14.92
CA ALA A 134 -30.44 -12.90 14.62
C ALA A 134 -31.33 -13.11 15.86
N GLN A 135 -30.71 -13.38 17.01
CA GLN A 135 -31.45 -13.54 18.27
C GLN A 135 -32.19 -12.26 18.69
N ALA A 136 -31.58 -11.10 18.51
CA ALA A 136 -32.21 -9.82 18.79
C ALA A 136 -33.41 -9.57 17.87
N ALA A 137 -33.29 -9.88 16.58
CA ALA A 137 -34.39 -9.78 15.61
C ALA A 137 -35.56 -10.69 16.00
N GLU A 138 -35.30 -11.94 16.35
CA GLU A 138 -36.33 -12.88 16.83
C GLU A 138 -37.05 -12.35 18.08
N ARG A 139 -36.31 -11.79 19.04
CA ARG A 139 -36.89 -11.20 20.25
C ARG A 139 -37.79 -10.00 19.94
N VAL A 140 -37.39 -9.16 18.99
CA VAL A 140 -38.21 -8.01 18.53
C VAL A 140 -39.50 -8.52 17.90
N THR A 141 -39.44 -9.45 16.94
CA THR A 141 -40.63 -10.02 16.30
C THR A 141 -41.56 -10.70 17.32
N ALA A 142 -41.01 -11.44 18.29
CA ALA A 142 -41.80 -12.05 19.35
C ALA A 142 -42.40 -11.02 20.32
N ALA A 143 -41.73 -9.89 20.55
CA ALA A 143 -42.28 -8.80 21.35
C ALA A 143 -43.40 -8.06 20.61
N GLU A 144 -43.24 -7.78 19.31
CA GLU A 144 -44.25 -7.18 18.45
C GLU A 144 -45.52 -8.05 18.37
N SER A 145 -45.37 -9.36 18.18
CA SER A 145 -46.51 -10.29 18.18
C SER A 145 -47.25 -10.29 19.53
N ARG A 146 -46.52 -10.30 20.66
CA ARG A 146 -47.14 -10.21 21.99
C ARG A 146 -47.84 -8.88 22.23
N ALA A 147 -47.28 -7.77 21.74
CA ALA A 147 -47.90 -6.46 21.84
C ALA A 147 -49.22 -6.41 21.04
N SER A 148 -49.22 -6.91 19.79
CA SER A 148 -50.44 -7.00 18.97
C SER A 148 -51.54 -7.81 19.65
N LEU A 149 -51.21 -8.99 20.19
CA LEU A 149 -52.17 -9.83 20.93
C LEU A 149 -52.71 -9.13 22.19
N ALA A 150 -51.85 -8.40 22.91
CA ALA A 150 -52.28 -7.65 24.08
C ALA A 150 -53.19 -6.47 23.72
N GLU A 151 -52.95 -5.81 22.60
CA GLU A 151 -53.80 -4.73 22.07
C GLU A 151 -55.18 -5.24 21.67
N GLU A 152 -55.24 -6.40 20.99
CA GLU A 152 -56.49 -7.08 20.62
C GLU A 152 -57.29 -7.47 21.86
N ALA A 153 -56.67 -8.16 22.82
CA ALA A 153 -57.33 -8.54 24.08
C ALA A 153 -57.81 -7.31 24.87
N ALA A 154 -57.04 -6.21 24.89
CA ALA A 154 -57.45 -4.97 25.53
C ALA A 154 -58.62 -4.29 24.80
N ALA A 155 -58.75 -4.45 23.48
CA ALA A 155 -59.88 -3.96 22.71
C ALA A 155 -61.15 -4.79 23.00
N GLU A 156 -61.03 -6.11 23.06
CA GLU A 156 -62.12 -7.02 23.42
C GLU A 156 -62.66 -6.72 24.82
N ILE A 157 -61.78 -6.63 25.82
CA ILE A 157 -62.18 -6.28 27.21
C ILE A 157 -62.88 -4.91 27.26
N ARG A 158 -62.40 -3.92 26.49
CA ARG A 158 -63.06 -2.60 26.41
C ARG A 158 -64.46 -2.71 25.81
N ALA A 159 -64.65 -3.54 24.78
CA ALA A 159 -65.97 -3.77 24.20
C ALA A 159 -66.91 -4.47 25.19
N GLU A 160 -66.44 -5.52 25.89
CA GLU A 160 -67.22 -6.22 26.92
C GLU A 160 -67.62 -5.28 28.06
N ILE A 161 -66.69 -4.47 28.58
CA ILE A 161 -66.99 -3.47 29.61
C ILE A 161 -68.07 -2.49 29.13
N SER A 162 -68.02 -2.06 27.86
CA SER A 162 -69.03 -1.17 27.28
C SER A 162 -70.42 -1.83 27.26
N THR A 163 -70.50 -3.08 26.81
CA THR A 163 -71.74 -3.87 26.80
C THR A 163 -72.29 -4.06 28.20
N LEU A 164 -71.47 -4.53 29.16
CA LEU A 164 -71.88 -4.73 30.55
C LEU A 164 -72.34 -3.43 31.21
N THR A 165 -71.71 -2.31 30.89
CA THR A 165 -72.13 -0.98 31.38
C THR A 165 -73.50 -0.60 30.84
N SER A 166 -73.77 -0.87 29.55
CA SER A 166 -75.08 -0.64 28.93
C SER A 166 -76.17 -1.52 29.54
N ASP A 167 -75.88 -2.82 29.71
CA ASP A 167 -76.81 -3.78 30.31
C ASP A 167 -77.15 -3.43 31.76
N LEU A 168 -76.14 -3.02 32.53
CA LEU A 168 -76.31 -2.57 33.91
C LEU A 168 -77.15 -1.29 33.99
N ALA A 169 -76.96 -0.33 33.07
CA ALA A 169 -77.81 0.86 32.98
C ALA A 169 -79.26 0.49 32.64
N ALA A 170 -79.48 -0.41 31.68
CA ALA A 170 -80.81 -0.89 31.31
C ALA A 170 -81.50 -1.65 32.45
N ALA A 171 -80.75 -2.49 33.18
CA ALA A 171 -81.26 -3.22 34.34
C ALA A 171 -81.68 -2.26 35.47
N ARG A 172 -80.89 -1.22 35.75
CA ARG A 172 -81.23 -0.17 36.71
C ARG A 172 -82.52 0.57 36.32
N ALA A 173 -82.64 0.99 35.07
CA ALA A 173 -83.85 1.66 34.59
C ALA A 173 -85.11 0.77 34.71
N ARG A 174 -84.99 -0.53 34.43
CA ARG A 174 -86.09 -1.50 34.63
C ARG A 174 -86.45 -1.65 36.11
N ALA A 175 -85.46 -1.74 37.00
CA ALA A 175 -85.67 -1.83 38.44
C ALA A 175 -86.37 -0.58 38.99
N GLU A 176 -85.91 0.61 38.58
CA GLU A 176 -86.56 1.88 38.91
C GLU A 176 -88.01 1.90 38.42
N THR A 177 -88.26 1.50 37.17
CA THR A 177 -89.64 1.45 36.61
C THR A 177 -90.53 0.49 37.41
N LEU A 178 -90.02 -0.69 37.77
CA LEU A 178 -90.74 -1.68 38.56
C LEU A 178 -91.06 -1.13 39.96
N GLN A 179 -90.11 -0.46 40.60
CA GLN A 179 -90.31 0.20 41.89
C GLN A 179 -91.42 1.26 41.81
N HIS A 180 -91.38 2.15 40.82
CA HIS A 180 -92.43 3.15 40.60
C HIS A 180 -93.80 2.49 40.37
N ALA A 181 -93.87 1.42 39.58
CA ALA A 181 -95.11 0.69 39.34
C ALA A 181 -95.64 0.01 40.61
N HIS A 182 -94.75 -0.59 41.41
CA HIS A 182 -95.09 -1.19 42.70
C HIS A 182 -95.64 -0.14 43.68
N ASP A 183 -94.99 1.01 43.80
CA ASP A 183 -95.42 2.09 44.69
C ASP A 183 -96.78 2.66 44.26
N ALA A 184 -97.03 2.81 42.95
CA ALA A 184 -98.34 3.19 42.43
C ALA A 184 -99.44 2.16 42.73
N LEU A 185 -99.12 0.85 42.68
CA LEU A 185 -100.06 -0.20 43.06
C LEU A 185 -100.36 -0.17 44.56
N LEU A 186 -99.35 0.06 45.41
CA LEU A 186 -99.54 0.23 46.86
C LEU A 186 -100.43 1.42 47.18
N GLN A 187 -100.24 2.57 46.52
CA GLN A 187 -101.13 3.74 46.67
C GLN A 187 -102.57 3.43 46.26
N ARG A 188 -102.78 2.58 45.24
CA ARG A 188 -104.13 2.19 44.81
C ARG A 188 -104.83 1.24 45.79
N ILE A 189 -104.08 0.36 46.44
CA ILE A 189 -104.62 -0.64 47.39
C ILE A 189 -104.73 -0.07 48.82
N THR A 190 -103.93 0.95 49.13
CA THR A 190 -103.92 1.68 50.39
C THR A 190 -104.41 3.10 50.14
N PRO A 191 -105.73 3.35 49.99
CA PRO A 191 -106.22 4.71 49.85
C PRO A 191 -105.84 5.48 51.12
N GLU A 192 -105.10 6.59 50.98
CA GLU A 192 -105.02 7.57 52.04
C GLU A 192 -106.44 8.05 52.36
N ASP A 193 -106.79 7.96 53.65
CA ASP A 193 -107.97 8.58 54.23
C ASP A 193 -107.91 10.10 53.99
N THR A 194 -108.44 10.53 52.84
CA THR A 194 -108.82 11.92 52.61
C THR A 194 -110.29 12.08 52.95
N THR A 195 -110.62 11.87 54.22
CA THR A 195 -111.92 12.27 54.79
C THR A 195 -111.70 13.28 55.92
N LYS A 196 -111.95 14.55 55.59
CA LYS A 196 -112.46 15.66 56.43
C LYS A 196 -111.57 16.19 57.56
N GLU A 197 -111.13 17.45 57.40
CA GLU A 197 -111.63 18.54 58.25
C GLU A 197 -111.43 19.91 57.58
N GLN A 198 -112.52 20.49 57.13
CA GLN A 198 -112.66 21.93 56.88
C GLN A 198 -113.24 22.52 58.19
N PRO A 199 -112.52 23.34 58.97
CA PRO A 199 -113.14 24.13 60.01
C PRO A 199 -113.66 25.45 59.43
N ARG A 200 -114.97 25.61 59.58
CA ARG A 200 -115.75 26.84 59.36
C ARG A 200 -115.11 28.08 59.98
N GLU A 201 -115.16 29.19 59.24
CA GLU A 201 -115.26 30.54 59.78
C GLU A 201 -116.42 30.63 60.80
N PRO A 202 -116.24 31.37 61.90
CA PRO A 202 -117.31 32.14 62.49
C PRO A 202 -117.10 33.62 62.20
N ASP A 203 -118.05 34.14 61.42
CA ASP A 203 -118.33 35.55 61.24
C ASP A 203 -118.93 36.15 62.53
N SER A 204 -118.74 37.47 62.70
CA SER A 204 -119.50 38.40 63.56
C SER A 204 -119.19 38.51 65.07
N GLN A 205 -118.40 39.51 65.48
CA GLN A 205 -118.85 40.78 66.09
C GLN A 205 -117.65 41.64 66.56
#